data_AF-A0A7K2MTK8-F1
#
_entry.id   AF-A0A7K2MTK8-F1
#
_cell.length_a   1.000
_cell.length_b   1.000
_cell.length_c   1.000
_cell.angle_alpha   90.00
_cell.angle_beta   90.00
_cell.angle_gamma   90.00
#
_symmetry.space_group_name_H-M   'P 1'
#
loop_
_entity.id
_entity.type
_entity.pdbx_description
1 polymer ?
#
loop_
_entity_poly.entity_id
_entity_poly.type
_entity_poly.pdbx_seq_one_letter_code
_entity_poly.pdbx_strand_id
1 'polypeptide(L)'
;ATTVQACGLWPFAAGSGAPMTGVPLGQHLQTGATVCGDPISWFTRARYISNPSLFMLGMPGLGKSTLINRMLIGLTATGVTPLVLGDLKPDYADTVRALGGQVISIGRGVGGINVLDPGAMGEAAVRLGGERGRVLAAEAHGRVLNMVAALITIVRGRPMDDHEQSVLSACLHHLVDRTERGRAPLLP
;
A
#
# COMPACT_ATOMS: atom_id res chain seq x y z
N ALA A 1 14.55 19.16 -50.44
CA ALA A 1 15.59 18.26 -50.98
C ALA A 1 15.14 16.82 -50.74
N THR A 2 15.32 15.93 -51.71
CA THR A 2 14.99 14.49 -51.57
C THR A 2 16.08 13.77 -50.77
N THR A 3 15.77 12.61 -50.18
CA THR A 3 16.67 11.82 -49.32
C THR A 3 17.99 11.42 -49.97
N VAL A 4 18.08 11.55 -51.30
CA VAL A 4 19.29 11.29 -52.10
C VAL A 4 20.34 12.41 -51.96
N GLN A 5 19.93 13.64 -51.65
CA GLN A 5 20.84 14.80 -51.57
C GLN A 5 21.38 15.10 -50.17
N ALA A 6 20.81 14.47 -49.13
CA ALA A 6 21.23 14.63 -47.74
C ALA A 6 21.62 13.27 -47.17
N CYS A 7 22.87 12.84 -47.40
CA CYS A 7 23.41 11.57 -46.92
C CYS A 7 23.23 11.41 -45.40
N GLY A 8 22.21 10.67 -44.98
CA GLY A 8 22.03 10.22 -43.59
C GLY A 8 21.66 11.30 -42.56
N LEU A 9 21.44 12.55 -42.98
CA LEU A 9 20.99 13.59 -42.06
C LEU A 9 19.47 13.44 -41.87
N TRP A 10 19.06 12.84 -40.74
CA TRP A 10 17.69 12.85 -40.26
C TRP A 10 17.54 14.03 -39.29
N PRO A 11 17.19 15.25 -39.74
CA PRO A 11 17.21 16.45 -38.91
C PRO A 11 16.11 16.46 -37.84
N PHE A 12 15.25 15.45 -37.82
CA PHE A 12 14.27 15.23 -36.76
C PHE A 12 14.94 14.58 -35.56
N ALA A 13 15.85 15.30 -34.91
CA ALA A 13 16.22 15.05 -33.51
C ALA A 13 15.08 15.49 -32.56
N ALA A 14 13.83 15.26 -32.98
CA ALA A 14 12.69 15.39 -32.09
C ALA A 14 12.82 14.25 -31.09
N GLY A 15 12.94 14.60 -29.80
CA GLY A 15 12.93 13.61 -28.72
C GLY A 15 11.74 12.67 -28.86
N SER A 16 11.85 11.46 -28.28
CA SER A 16 10.75 10.51 -28.23
C SER A 16 9.45 11.22 -27.83
N GLY A 17 8.35 10.92 -28.51
CA GLY A 17 7.05 11.51 -28.20
C GLY A 17 6.65 11.30 -26.73
N ALA A 18 5.70 12.10 -26.26
CA ALA A 18 5.14 11.95 -24.92
C ALA A 18 4.71 10.50 -24.65
N PRO A 19 4.95 9.94 -23.45
CA PRO A 19 4.49 8.59 -23.13
C PRO A 19 2.97 8.56 -23.22
N MET A 20 2.43 7.73 -24.12
CA MET A 20 0.98 7.60 -24.34
C MET A 20 0.37 6.43 -23.56
N THR A 21 1.18 5.65 -22.85
CA THR A 21 0.73 4.48 -22.10
C THR A 21 0.45 4.83 -20.64
N GLY A 22 -0.74 4.46 -20.16
CA GLY A 22 -1.17 4.63 -18.77
C GLY A 22 -2.30 5.64 -18.61
N VAL A 23 -2.47 6.12 -17.39
CA VAL A 23 -3.51 7.11 -17.07
C VAL A 23 -3.19 8.47 -17.72
N PRO A 24 -4.11 9.12 -18.45
CA PRO A 24 -3.87 10.45 -19.00
C PRO A 24 -3.64 11.48 -17.89
N LEU A 25 -2.47 12.09 -17.81
CA LEU A 25 -2.09 13.03 -16.75
C LEU A 25 -2.31 14.50 -17.16
N GLY A 26 -2.02 14.83 -18.42
CA GLY A 26 -2.08 16.21 -18.89
C GLY A 26 -1.58 16.34 -20.32
N GLN A 27 -1.04 17.51 -20.66
CA GLN A 27 -0.54 17.81 -22.00
C GLN A 27 0.95 18.12 -21.98
N HIS A 28 1.64 17.68 -23.01
CA HIS A 28 3.03 18.02 -23.27
C HIS A 28 3.13 19.50 -23.64
N LEU A 29 3.97 20.25 -22.92
CA LEU A 29 3.97 21.73 -22.96
C LEU A 29 4.29 22.32 -24.34
N GLN A 30 5.05 21.61 -25.18
CA GLN A 30 5.47 22.11 -26.48
C GLN A 30 4.58 21.65 -27.64
N THR A 31 4.00 20.44 -27.53
CA THR A 31 3.32 19.78 -28.65
C THR A 31 1.82 19.65 -28.44
N GLY A 32 1.33 19.88 -27.22
CA GLY A 32 -0.07 19.67 -26.84
C GLY A 32 -0.51 18.19 -26.80
N ALA A 33 0.39 17.26 -27.14
CA ALA A 33 0.10 15.82 -27.09
C ALA A 33 -0.25 15.41 -25.66
N THR A 34 -1.14 14.42 -25.50
CA THR A 34 -1.46 13.90 -24.17
C THR A 34 -0.23 13.23 -23.56
N VAL A 35 0.01 13.47 -22.27
CA VAL A 35 1.01 12.74 -21.49
C VAL A 35 0.25 11.78 -20.59
N CYS A 36 0.54 10.50 -20.71
CA CYS A 36 -0.01 9.43 -19.87
C CYS A 36 1.08 8.86 -18.97
N GLY A 37 0.70 8.48 -17.76
CA GLY A 37 1.60 7.74 -16.90
C GLY A 37 1.02 7.31 -15.57
N ASP A 38 1.48 6.15 -15.14
CA ASP A 38 1.25 5.57 -13.83
C ASP A 38 2.27 4.42 -13.66
N PRO A 39 2.68 4.11 -12.41
CA PRO A 39 3.74 3.13 -12.17
C PRO A 39 3.38 1.72 -12.64
N ILE A 40 2.10 1.37 -12.67
CA ILE A 40 1.65 0.02 -13.02
C ILE A 40 1.75 -0.19 -14.53
N SER A 41 1.17 0.70 -15.34
CA SER A 41 1.18 0.63 -16.80
C SER A 41 2.58 0.80 -17.36
N TRP A 42 3.40 1.69 -16.78
CA TRP A 42 4.78 1.87 -17.19
C TRP A 42 5.64 0.64 -16.95
N PHE A 43 5.38 -0.10 -15.86
CA PHE A 43 6.03 -1.38 -15.61
C PHE A 43 5.45 -2.51 -16.48
N THR A 44 4.13 -2.71 -16.42
CA THR A 44 3.45 -3.91 -16.95
C THR A 44 3.18 -3.88 -18.44
N ARG A 45 2.98 -2.71 -19.05
CA ARG A 45 2.64 -2.59 -20.47
C ARG A 45 3.76 -1.97 -21.28
N ALA A 46 4.29 -0.84 -20.81
CA ALA A 46 5.25 -0.05 -21.57
C ALA A 46 6.71 -0.49 -21.37
N ARG A 47 7.01 -1.18 -20.27
CA ARG A 47 8.37 -1.59 -19.87
C ARG A 47 9.35 -0.41 -19.76
N TYR A 48 8.85 0.77 -19.37
CA TYR A 48 9.68 1.97 -19.17
C TYR A 48 10.44 1.95 -17.84
N ILE A 49 9.90 1.25 -16.84
CA ILE A 49 10.51 1.09 -15.51
C ILE A 49 10.61 -0.40 -15.18
N SER A 50 11.58 -0.75 -14.33
CA SER A 50 11.86 -2.12 -13.90
C SER A 50 11.06 -2.57 -12.68
N ASN A 51 10.39 -1.64 -12.00
CA ASN A 51 9.63 -1.90 -10.77
C ASN A 51 8.42 -0.93 -10.70
N PRO A 52 7.20 -1.38 -10.37
CA PRO A 52 6.01 -0.53 -10.31
C PRO A 52 5.97 0.33 -9.03
N SER A 53 6.99 1.16 -8.81
CA SER A 53 7.09 2.06 -7.67
C SER A 53 7.13 3.51 -8.12
N LEU A 54 6.47 4.38 -7.35
CA LEU A 54 6.42 5.81 -7.56
C LEU A 54 6.75 6.51 -6.24
N PHE A 55 7.67 7.47 -6.30
CA PHE A 55 7.95 8.39 -5.19
C PHE A 55 7.56 9.80 -5.62
N MET A 56 6.55 10.38 -4.96
CA MET A 56 6.03 11.70 -5.34
C MET A 56 6.44 12.78 -4.34
N LEU A 57 7.20 13.77 -4.83
CA LEU A 57 7.68 14.91 -4.06
C LEU A 57 7.01 16.21 -4.51
N GLY A 58 6.97 17.19 -3.61
CA GLY A 58 6.65 18.58 -3.94
C GLY A 58 6.29 19.39 -2.70
N MET A 59 6.11 20.69 -2.87
CA MET A 59 5.62 21.53 -1.78
C MET A 59 4.13 21.29 -1.50
N PRO A 60 3.65 21.57 -0.28
CA PRO A 60 2.22 21.62 0.01
C PRO A 60 1.50 22.58 -0.97
N GLY A 61 0.30 22.21 -1.42
CA GLY A 61 -0.51 23.04 -2.32
C GLY A 61 -0.21 22.95 -3.82
N LEU A 62 0.83 22.21 -4.24
CA LEU A 62 1.20 22.07 -5.66
C LEU A 62 0.54 20.89 -6.40
N GLY A 63 -0.62 20.43 -5.93
CA GLY A 63 -1.39 19.40 -6.65
C GLY A 63 -0.83 17.96 -6.59
N LYS A 64 0.01 17.64 -5.59
CA LYS A 64 0.56 16.29 -5.38
C LYS A 64 -0.55 15.24 -5.26
N SER A 65 -1.46 15.44 -4.32
CA SER A 65 -2.58 14.54 -4.07
C SER A 65 -3.57 14.53 -5.24
N THR A 66 -3.72 15.65 -5.97
CA THR A 66 -4.52 15.73 -7.20
C THR A 66 -3.97 14.80 -8.30
N LEU A 67 -2.66 14.81 -8.52
CA LEU A 67 -2.03 13.94 -9.52
C LEU A 67 -2.16 12.46 -9.14
N ILE A 68 -1.95 12.12 -7.85
CA ILE A 68 -2.13 10.74 -7.37
C ILE A 68 -3.60 10.31 -7.49
N ASN A 69 -4.57 11.15 -7.12
CA ASN A 69 -5.99 10.85 -7.30
C ASN A 69 -6.34 10.60 -8.76
N ARG A 70 -5.76 11.36 -9.69
CA ARG A 70 -5.96 11.14 -11.13
C ARG A 70 -5.44 9.78 -11.56
N MET A 71 -4.23 9.40 -11.15
CA MET A 71 -3.69 8.05 -11.38
C MET A 71 -4.58 6.98 -10.74
N LEU A 72 -5.01 7.18 -9.49
CA LEU A 72 -5.86 6.26 -8.75
C LEU A 72 -7.19 5.99 -9.48
N ILE A 73 -7.87 7.04 -9.95
CA ILE A 73 -9.13 6.93 -10.70
C ILE A 73 -8.89 6.17 -12.01
N GLY A 74 -7.87 6.55 -12.78
CA GLY A 74 -7.58 5.90 -14.06
C GLY A 74 -7.17 4.43 -13.91
N LEU A 75 -6.40 4.11 -12.87
CA LEU A 75 -6.02 2.75 -12.53
C LEU A 75 -7.24 1.92 -12.10
N THR A 76 -8.12 2.49 -11.29
CA THR A 76 -9.38 1.84 -10.88
C THR A 76 -10.25 1.50 -12.09
N ALA A 77 -10.36 2.42 -13.05
CA ALA A 77 -11.10 2.21 -14.30
C ALA A 77 -10.52 1.07 -15.17
N THR A 78 -9.26 0.69 -14.95
CA THR A 78 -8.59 -0.43 -15.65
C THR A 78 -8.54 -1.72 -14.84
N GLY A 79 -9.26 -1.77 -13.71
CA GLY A 79 -9.40 -2.96 -12.87
C GLY A 79 -8.37 -3.08 -11.74
N VAL A 80 -7.55 -2.06 -11.48
CA VAL A 80 -6.63 -2.04 -10.33
C VAL A 80 -7.37 -1.58 -9.08
N THR A 81 -7.33 -2.36 -8.01
CA THR A 81 -7.94 -1.96 -6.73
C THR A 81 -6.96 -1.11 -5.92
N PRO A 82 -7.26 0.16 -5.63
CA PRO A 82 -6.38 1.01 -4.82
C PRO A 82 -6.50 0.66 -3.34
N LEU A 83 -5.36 0.63 -2.64
CA LEU A 83 -5.26 0.54 -1.19
C LEU A 83 -4.50 1.74 -0.66
N VAL A 84 -5.19 2.63 0.05
CA VAL A 84 -4.59 3.85 0.64
C VAL A 84 -4.40 3.63 2.14
N LEU A 85 -3.15 3.63 2.58
CA LEU A 85 -2.78 3.42 3.98
C LEU A 85 -2.34 4.76 4.59
N GLY A 86 -3.08 5.26 5.58
CA GLY A 86 -2.68 6.45 6.35
C GLY A 86 -3.03 7.80 5.72
N ASP A 87 -4.30 7.99 5.32
CA ASP A 87 -4.80 9.27 4.79
C ASP A 87 -5.11 10.27 5.93
N LEU A 88 -4.07 10.99 6.39
CA LEU A 88 -4.17 11.92 7.53
C LEU A 88 -4.86 13.26 7.19
N LYS A 89 -4.87 13.67 5.92
CA LYS A 89 -5.38 14.98 5.45
C LYS A 89 -6.50 14.78 4.43
N PRO A 90 -7.51 13.96 4.77
CA PRO A 90 -8.39 13.20 3.87
C PRO A 90 -8.27 13.53 2.37
N ASP A 91 -7.14 13.21 1.77
CA ASP A 91 -6.80 13.56 0.39
C ASP A 91 -7.43 12.57 -0.60
N TYR A 92 -7.70 11.34 -0.13
CA TYR A 92 -8.12 10.21 -0.97
C TYR A 92 -9.45 9.61 -0.52
N ALA A 93 -9.85 9.78 0.74
CA ALA A 93 -11.06 9.19 1.31
C ALA A 93 -12.32 9.50 0.46
N ASP A 94 -12.50 10.73 0.02
CA ASP A 94 -13.68 11.11 -0.79
C ASP A 94 -13.64 10.50 -2.20
N THR A 95 -12.45 10.43 -2.81
CA THR A 95 -12.26 9.74 -4.09
C THR A 95 -12.60 8.25 -3.96
N VAL A 96 -12.12 7.59 -2.89
CA VAL A 96 -12.39 6.17 -2.63
C VAL A 96 -13.89 5.94 -2.45
N ARG A 97 -14.59 6.79 -1.69
CA ARG A 97 -16.06 6.70 -1.55
C ARG A 97 -16.78 6.90 -2.88
N ALA A 98 -16.37 7.88 -3.67
CA ALA A 98 -16.95 8.15 -4.99
C ALA A 98 -16.77 6.97 -5.97
N LEU A 99 -15.68 6.21 -5.82
CA LEU A 99 -15.43 4.99 -6.58
C LEU A 99 -16.16 3.74 -6.01
N GLY A 100 -17.01 3.90 -4.99
CA GLY A 100 -17.72 2.80 -4.34
C GLY A 100 -16.86 1.96 -3.39
N GLY A 101 -15.67 2.46 -3.03
CA GLY A 101 -14.75 1.78 -2.12
C GLY A 101 -15.09 1.99 -0.64
N GLN A 102 -14.45 1.18 0.20
CA GLN A 102 -14.58 1.27 1.66
C GLN A 102 -13.55 2.24 2.25
N VAL A 103 -13.99 3.07 3.19
CA VAL A 103 -13.10 3.90 4.02
C VAL A 103 -13.22 3.46 5.46
N ILE A 104 -12.10 3.04 6.06
CA ILE A 104 -12.02 2.62 7.46
C ILE A 104 -11.35 3.75 8.25
N SER A 105 -12.14 4.43 9.09
CA SER A 105 -11.64 5.51 9.93
C SER A 105 -11.02 4.94 11.21
N ILE A 106 -9.77 5.32 11.49
CA ILE A 106 -9.02 4.90 12.67
C ILE A 106 -8.70 6.15 13.48
N GLY A 107 -9.06 6.15 14.76
CA GLY A 107 -8.88 7.30 15.62
C GLY A 107 -9.56 7.13 16.97
N ARG A 108 -9.15 7.93 17.95
CA ARG A 108 -9.74 7.92 19.29
C ARG A 108 -11.24 8.20 19.21
N GLY A 109 -12.04 7.31 19.77
CA GLY A 109 -13.51 7.43 19.77
C GLY A 109 -14.20 7.11 18.43
N VAL A 110 -13.45 6.72 17.39
CA VAL A 110 -14.03 6.36 16.07
C VAL A 110 -13.85 4.86 15.78
N GLY A 111 -12.64 4.34 16.01
CA GLY A 111 -12.31 2.95 15.72
C GLY A 111 -10.82 2.68 15.85
N GLY A 112 -10.47 1.40 15.91
CA GLY A 112 -9.09 0.94 16.05
C GLY A 112 -8.85 -0.36 15.29
N ILE A 113 -7.59 -0.63 14.99
CA ILE A 113 -7.16 -1.95 14.51
C ILE A 113 -6.72 -2.75 15.74
N ASN A 114 -7.33 -3.91 15.95
CA ASN A 114 -6.89 -4.82 17.00
C ASN A 114 -5.65 -5.60 16.55
N VAL A 115 -4.48 -5.22 17.06
CA VAL A 115 -3.22 -5.91 16.76
C VAL A 115 -3.05 -7.25 17.48
N LEU A 116 -3.92 -7.55 18.45
CA LEU A 116 -3.97 -8.85 19.12
C LEU A 116 -4.78 -9.88 18.34
N ASP A 117 -5.47 -9.46 17.28
CA ASP A 117 -6.25 -10.36 16.44
C ASP A 117 -5.31 -11.18 15.54
N PRO A 118 -5.28 -12.52 15.66
CA PRO A 118 -4.49 -13.38 14.78
C PRO A 118 -5.05 -13.42 13.34
N GLY A 119 -6.24 -12.86 13.11
CA GLY A 119 -6.91 -12.75 11.83
C GLY A 119 -7.15 -14.10 11.16
N ALA A 120 -7.14 -14.08 9.82
CA ALA A 120 -7.39 -15.26 9.00
C ALA A 120 -6.44 -16.44 9.28
N MET A 121 -5.22 -16.17 9.78
CA MET A 121 -4.29 -17.24 10.15
C MET A 121 -4.72 -17.99 11.40
N GLY A 122 -5.19 -17.27 12.42
CA GLY A 122 -5.76 -17.90 13.62
C GLY A 122 -6.97 -18.76 13.29
N GLU A 123 -7.89 -18.23 12.47
CA GLU A 123 -9.07 -18.98 12.01
C GLU A 123 -8.69 -20.23 11.21
N ALA A 124 -7.72 -20.10 10.28
CA ALA A 124 -7.23 -21.21 9.49
C ALA A 124 -6.56 -22.29 10.36
N ALA A 125 -5.83 -21.90 11.42
CA ALA A 125 -5.19 -22.82 12.34
C ALA A 125 -6.22 -23.70 13.07
N VAL A 126 -7.32 -23.08 13.54
CA VAL A 126 -8.44 -23.80 14.17
C VAL A 126 -9.09 -24.77 13.20
N ARG A 127 -9.34 -24.32 11.96
CA ARG A 127 -9.95 -25.16 10.91
C ARG A 127 -9.09 -26.35 10.50
N LEU A 128 -7.76 -26.18 10.45
CA LEU A 128 -6.83 -27.26 10.10
C LEU A 128 -6.69 -28.30 11.21
N GLY A 129 -6.59 -27.86 12.47
CA GLY A 129 -6.39 -28.74 13.61
C GLY A 129 -5.11 -29.59 13.54
N GLY A 130 -4.95 -30.51 14.50
CA GLY A 130 -3.81 -31.44 14.55
C GLY A 130 -2.45 -30.74 14.63
N GLU A 131 -1.44 -31.35 14.03
CA GLU A 131 -0.07 -30.80 14.01
C GLU A 131 0.03 -29.53 13.14
N ARG A 132 -0.58 -29.55 11.95
CA ARG A 132 -0.54 -28.41 11.02
C ARG A 132 -1.22 -27.16 11.60
N GLY A 133 -2.36 -27.34 12.27
CA GLY A 133 -3.03 -26.27 12.98
C GLY A 133 -2.20 -25.72 14.13
N ARG A 134 -1.51 -26.58 14.90
CA ARG A 134 -0.60 -26.13 15.97
C ARG A 134 0.57 -25.29 15.43
N VAL A 135 1.19 -25.71 14.33
CA VAL A 135 2.26 -24.93 13.68
C VAL A 135 1.76 -23.57 13.21
N LEU A 136 0.60 -23.52 12.54
CA LEU A 136 0.03 -22.25 12.05
C LEU A 136 -0.41 -21.34 13.20
N ALA A 137 -0.94 -21.89 14.30
CA ALA A 137 -1.26 -21.13 15.49
C ALA A 137 -0.02 -20.49 16.11
N ALA A 138 1.10 -21.22 16.18
CA ALA A 138 2.37 -20.68 16.67
C ALA A 138 2.90 -19.55 15.76
N GLU A 139 2.76 -19.67 14.44
CA GLU A 139 3.12 -18.59 13.51
C GLU A 139 2.23 -17.35 13.71
N ALA A 140 0.92 -17.54 13.85
CA ALA A 140 -0.01 -16.46 14.13
C ALA A 140 0.32 -15.73 15.44
N HIS A 141 0.65 -16.49 16.49
CA HIS A 141 1.12 -15.94 17.77
C HIS A 141 2.42 -15.13 17.60
N GLY A 142 3.40 -15.65 16.86
CA GLY A 142 4.64 -14.94 16.55
C GLY A 142 4.41 -13.62 15.81
N ARG A 143 3.42 -13.55 14.90
CA ARG A 143 3.05 -12.31 14.22
C ARG A 143 2.43 -11.28 15.15
N VAL A 144 1.52 -11.70 16.03
CA VAL A 144 0.95 -10.84 17.06
C VAL A 144 2.05 -10.29 17.98
N LEU A 145 2.95 -11.15 18.45
CA LEU A 145 4.10 -10.76 19.27
C LEU A 145 4.95 -9.70 18.56
N ASN A 146 5.33 -9.93 17.30
CA ASN A 146 6.14 -9.00 16.53
C ASN A 146 5.46 -7.64 16.34
N MET A 147 4.16 -7.63 16.05
CA MET A 147 3.38 -6.39 15.90
C MET A 147 3.30 -5.60 17.21
N VAL A 148 3.00 -6.27 18.32
CA VAL A 148 2.93 -5.62 19.64
C VAL A 148 4.30 -5.10 20.07
N ALA A 149 5.36 -5.91 19.90
CA ALA A 149 6.74 -5.50 20.22
C ALA A 149 7.20 -4.29 19.38
N ALA A 150 6.83 -4.24 18.09
CA ALA A 150 7.12 -3.10 17.23
C ALA A 150 6.40 -1.83 17.72
N LEU A 151 5.13 -1.92 18.10
CA LEU A 151 4.39 -0.79 18.65
C LEU A 151 4.98 -0.29 19.97
N ILE A 152 5.33 -1.21 20.89
CA ILE A 152 6.01 -0.86 22.15
C ILE A 152 7.33 -0.15 21.85
N THR A 153 8.11 -0.66 20.90
CA THR A 153 9.39 -0.05 20.48
C THR A 153 9.19 1.37 19.95
N ILE A 154 8.17 1.61 19.11
CA ILE A 154 7.83 2.93 18.56
C ILE A 154 7.45 3.90 19.69
N VAL A 155 6.57 3.48 20.59
CA VAL A 155 6.09 4.34 21.70
C VAL A 155 7.22 4.64 22.69
N ARG A 156 8.07 3.66 22.98
CA ARG A 156 9.15 3.77 23.95
C ARG A 156 10.41 4.45 23.40
N GLY A 157 10.61 4.43 22.08
CA GLY A 157 11.80 4.97 21.42
C GLY A 157 13.07 4.12 21.59
N ARG A 158 12.97 2.89 22.10
CA ARG A 158 14.09 1.92 22.17
C ARG A 158 13.63 0.48 21.89
N PRO A 159 14.46 -0.36 21.25
CA PRO A 159 14.17 -1.77 21.00
C PRO A 159 13.86 -2.54 22.28
N MET A 160 13.04 -3.59 22.18
CA MET A 160 12.79 -4.55 23.27
C MET A 160 13.94 -5.51 23.48
N ASP A 161 14.32 -5.70 24.74
CA ASP A 161 15.32 -6.67 25.15
C ASP A 161 14.73 -8.09 25.07
N ASP A 162 15.57 -9.12 24.90
CA ASP A 162 15.13 -10.52 24.72
C ASP A 162 14.26 -11.03 25.89
N HIS A 163 14.59 -10.59 27.12
CA HIS A 163 13.78 -10.91 28.30
C HIS A 163 12.40 -10.25 28.25
N GLU A 164 12.32 -8.98 27.84
CA GLU A 164 11.05 -8.25 27.71
C GLU A 164 10.17 -8.91 26.64
N GLN A 165 10.75 -9.35 25.52
CA GLN A 165 10.01 -10.08 24.49
C GLN A 165 9.51 -11.44 24.97
N SER A 166 10.32 -12.16 25.76
CA SER A 166 9.93 -13.45 26.34
C SER A 166 8.75 -13.30 27.31
N VAL A 167 8.79 -12.27 28.16
CA VAL A 167 7.68 -11.92 29.07
C VAL A 167 6.42 -11.57 28.26
N LEU A 168 6.56 -10.72 27.24
CA LEU A 168 5.43 -10.35 26.37
C LEU A 168 4.80 -11.59 25.70
N SER A 169 5.62 -12.50 25.17
CA SER A 169 5.14 -13.75 24.56
C SER A 169 4.33 -14.60 25.54
N ALA A 170 4.83 -14.76 26.78
CA ALA A 170 4.12 -15.48 27.83
C ALA A 170 2.80 -14.81 28.22
N CYS A 171 2.78 -13.47 28.32
CA CYS A 171 1.57 -12.70 28.57
C CYS A 171 0.53 -12.86 27.46
N LEU A 172 0.96 -12.84 26.19
CA LEU A 172 0.09 -13.02 25.04
C LEU A 172 -0.50 -14.44 25.01
N HIS A 173 0.28 -15.48 25.30
CA HIS A 173 -0.24 -16.85 25.40
C HIS A 173 -1.31 -16.93 26.49
N HIS A 174 -1.01 -16.42 27.69
CA HIS A 174 -1.95 -16.45 28.80
C HIS A 174 -3.23 -15.63 28.52
N LEU A 175 -3.11 -14.54 27.76
CA LEU A 175 -4.27 -13.75 27.32
C LEU A 175 -5.16 -14.52 26.34
N VAL A 176 -4.56 -15.19 25.36
CA VAL A 176 -5.29 -16.03 24.40
C VAL A 176 -5.98 -17.20 25.10
N ASP A 177 -5.30 -17.88 26.01
CA ASP A 177 -5.86 -19.01 26.77
C ASP A 177 -7.07 -18.62 27.62
N ARG A 178 -7.12 -17.37 28.10
CA ARG A 178 -8.25 -16.83 28.88
C ARG A 178 -9.35 -16.21 28.03
N THR A 179 -9.13 -16.01 26.74
CA THR A 179 -10.11 -15.44 25.84
C THR A 179 -11.02 -16.55 25.31
N GLU A 180 -12.32 -16.30 25.25
CA GLU A 180 -13.29 -17.26 24.70
C GLU A 180 -12.90 -17.66 23.27
N ARG A 181 -13.02 -18.95 22.95
CA ARG A 181 -12.74 -19.45 21.60
C ARG A 181 -13.60 -18.72 20.57
N GLY A 182 -12.96 -18.20 19.53
CA GLY A 182 -13.62 -17.44 18.46
C GLY A 182 -13.75 -15.94 18.73
N ARG A 183 -13.21 -15.42 19.83
CA ARG A 183 -13.04 -13.99 20.07
C ARG A 183 -11.58 -13.60 20.05
N ALA A 184 -11.26 -12.51 19.36
CA ALA A 184 -9.94 -11.89 19.46
C ALA A 184 -9.80 -11.22 20.82
N PRO A 185 -8.64 -11.33 21.50
CA PRO A 185 -8.40 -10.59 22.73
C PRO A 185 -8.47 -9.08 22.46
N LEU A 186 -9.06 -8.32 23.38
CA LEU A 186 -9.14 -6.87 23.29
C LEU A 186 -8.34 -6.25 24.43
N LEU A 187 -7.59 -5.19 24.13
CA LEU A 187 -7.04 -4.31 25.16
C LEU A 187 -8.15 -3.34 25.60
N PRO A 188 -8.30 -3.09 26.91
CA PRO A 188 -9.28 -2.14 27.44
C PRO A 188 -9.01 -0.70 27.00
#